data_AF-A0A0K2CS00-F1
#
_entry.id   AF-A0A0K2CS00-F1
#
_cell.length_a   1.000
_cell.length_b   1.000
_cell.length_c   1.000
_cell.angle_alpha   90.00
_cell.angle_beta   90.00
_cell.angle_gamma   90.00
#
_symmetry.space_group_name_H-M   'P 1'
#
loop_
_entity.id
_entity.type
_entity.pdbx_description
1 polymer ?
#
loop_
_entity_poly.entity_id
_entity_poly.type
_entity_poly.pdbx_seq_one_letter_code
_entity_poly.pdbx_strand_id
1 'polypeptide(L)'
;MTVSTWDGMALADIPADYFDEPFETWTGKLPVLVLASTRTVPVSTNRQWRLASASCGGHREDIFPAAVLQLDICQEMAGVVRGIADSAFTDEYLGYFESLPEAERRSILSDYSRYLGAAGLTCSEDNLSLFSQDLYPLDATPANLHRLSSSASEAELERCRDGLVMFIIGPSDFPGC
;
A
#
# COMPACT_ATOMS: atom_id res chain seq x y z
N MET A 1 -19.35 -1.52 -3.66
CA MET A 1 -20.31 -0.38 -3.55
C MET A 1 -19.58 0.97 -3.57
N THR A 2 -20.24 2.12 -3.79
CA THR A 2 -19.57 3.44 -3.72
C THR A 2 -19.37 3.90 -2.28
N VAL A 3 -18.15 4.32 -1.95
CA VAL A 3 -17.70 4.69 -0.60
C VAL A 3 -18.49 5.82 0.06
N SER A 4 -19.19 6.64 -0.73
CA SER A 4 -20.00 7.79 -0.28
C SER A 4 -21.06 7.49 0.80
N THR A 5 -21.38 6.22 1.03
CA THR A 5 -22.31 5.80 2.11
C THR A 5 -21.64 5.76 3.47
N TRP A 6 -20.32 5.63 3.49
CA TRP A 6 -19.52 5.35 4.68
C TRP A 6 -18.57 6.50 5.05
N ASP A 7 -18.62 7.63 4.34
CA ASP A 7 -17.75 8.80 4.53
C ASP A 7 -17.60 9.17 6.02
N GLY A 8 -16.36 9.21 6.50
CA GLY A 8 -16.01 9.56 7.88
C GLY A 8 -16.22 8.46 8.91
N MET A 9 -16.79 7.31 8.53
CA MET A 9 -16.97 6.16 9.42
C MET A 9 -15.63 5.50 9.73
N ALA A 10 -15.48 4.95 10.94
CA ALA A 10 -14.34 4.11 11.26
C ALA A 10 -14.43 2.78 10.51
N LEU A 11 -13.31 2.30 9.96
CA LEU A 11 -13.30 1.04 9.22
C LEU A 11 -13.73 -0.15 10.10
N ALA A 12 -13.41 -0.10 11.39
CA ALA A 12 -13.80 -1.12 12.37
C ALA A 12 -15.32 -1.23 12.57
N ASP A 13 -16.08 -0.20 12.22
CA ASP A 13 -17.55 -0.20 12.34
C ASP A 13 -18.24 -0.70 11.06
N ILE A 14 -17.49 -0.96 9.99
CA ILE A 14 -18.01 -1.43 8.70
C ILE A 14 -17.91 -2.97 8.65
N PRO A 15 -18.99 -3.70 8.30
CA PRO A 15 -18.93 -5.15 8.22
C PRO A 15 -17.93 -5.64 7.14
N ALA A 16 -17.25 -6.74 7.42
CA ALA A 16 -16.21 -7.30 6.54
C ALA A 16 -16.71 -7.59 5.11
N ASP A 17 -17.98 -7.96 4.95
CA ASP A 17 -18.61 -8.24 3.65
C ASP A 17 -18.65 -7.05 2.69
N TYR A 18 -18.34 -5.83 3.15
CA TYR A 18 -18.29 -4.61 2.32
C TYR A 18 -16.88 -4.29 1.80
N PHE A 19 -15.87 -5.06 2.19
CA PHE A 19 -14.50 -4.92 1.69
C PHE A 19 -14.33 -5.86 0.49
N ASP A 20 -14.96 -5.45 -0.62
CA ASP A 20 -15.41 -6.33 -1.71
C ASP A 20 -14.29 -7.10 -2.46
N GLU A 21 -13.03 -6.63 -2.54
CA GLU A 21 -11.98 -7.26 -3.38
C GLU A 21 -10.52 -6.97 -2.92
N PRO A 22 -9.54 -7.83 -3.27
CA PRO A 22 -8.11 -7.56 -3.09
C PRO A 22 -7.64 -6.33 -3.84
N PHE A 23 -6.80 -5.50 -3.20
CA PHE A 23 -6.24 -4.27 -3.79
C PHE A 23 -5.65 -4.47 -5.21
N GLU A 24 -5.13 -5.68 -5.47
CA GLU A 24 -4.38 -6.10 -6.67
C GLU A 24 -5.27 -6.39 -7.88
N THR A 25 -6.52 -6.78 -7.64
CA THR A 25 -7.40 -7.34 -8.68
C THR A 25 -8.05 -6.27 -9.58
N TRP A 26 -7.89 -4.99 -9.24
CA TRP A 26 -8.66 -3.90 -9.84
C TRP A 26 -8.21 -3.46 -11.22
N THR A 27 -6.92 -3.59 -11.51
CA THR A 27 -6.33 -3.26 -12.81
C THR A 27 -6.05 -4.50 -13.64
N GLY A 28 -6.02 -5.68 -13.00
CA GLY A 28 -5.46 -6.90 -13.57
C GLY A 28 -4.00 -6.75 -13.97
N LYS A 29 -3.29 -5.78 -13.37
CA LYS A 29 -1.90 -5.45 -13.66
C LYS A 29 -1.12 -5.09 -12.41
N LEU A 30 -0.03 -5.79 -12.14
CA LEU A 30 0.91 -5.49 -11.06
C LEU A 30 2.25 -4.95 -11.61
N PRO A 31 2.94 -4.05 -10.89
CA PRO A 31 2.61 -3.57 -9.54
C PRO A 31 1.56 -2.45 -9.54
N VAL A 32 0.85 -2.31 -8.42
CA VAL A 32 -0.14 -1.23 -8.20
C VAL A 32 0.35 -0.28 -7.12
N LEU A 33 0.06 1.01 -7.29
CA LEU A 33 0.23 2.02 -6.27
C LEU A 33 -1.14 2.45 -5.73
N VAL A 34 -1.33 2.37 -4.43
CA VAL A 34 -2.56 2.84 -3.77
C VAL A 34 -2.24 3.81 -2.64
N LEU A 35 -3.13 4.77 -2.43
CA LEU A 35 -3.26 5.52 -1.19
C LEU A 35 -4.33 4.83 -0.34
N ALA A 36 -3.98 4.41 0.86
CA ALA A 36 -4.86 3.73 1.78
C ALA A 36 -5.11 4.58 3.03
N SER A 37 -6.38 4.71 3.43
CA SER A 37 -6.76 5.12 4.76
C SER A 37 -7.08 3.89 5.59
N THR A 38 -6.42 3.76 6.73
CA THR A 38 -6.42 2.55 7.57
C THR A 38 -7.29 2.68 8.81
N ARG A 39 -7.89 3.86 9.02
CA ARG A 39 -8.67 4.17 10.23
C ARG A 39 -10.10 4.53 9.92
N THR A 40 -10.30 5.42 8.96
CA THR A 40 -11.60 5.95 8.61
C THR A 40 -11.78 5.97 7.11
N VAL A 41 -13.03 6.05 6.68
CA VAL A 41 -13.35 6.31 5.29
C VAL A 41 -13.12 7.79 4.98
N PRO A 42 -12.30 8.13 3.98
CA PRO A 42 -12.12 9.50 3.51
C PRO A 42 -13.42 10.21 3.20
N VAL A 43 -13.64 11.40 3.78
CA VAL A 43 -14.70 12.30 3.34
C VAL A 43 -14.21 13.02 2.09
N SER A 44 -14.38 12.39 0.93
CA SER A 44 -13.92 12.93 -0.36
C SER A 44 -15.04 12.96 -1.38
N THR A 45 -15.06 14.04 -2.18
CA THR A 45 -15.89 14.09 -3.39
C THR A 45 -15.38 13.15 -4.48
N ASN A 46 -14.16 12.60 -4.32
CA ASN A 46 -13.60 11.63 -5.23
C ASN A 46 -14.30 10.27 -5.06
N ARG A 47 -15.16 9.93 -6.02
CA ARG A 47 -15.92 8.67 -6.04
C ARG A 47 -15.07 7.43 -6.38
N GLN A 48 -13.77 7.60 -6.55
CA GLN A 48 -12.83 6.50 -6.84
C GLN A 48 -12.34 5.79 -5.58
N TRP A 49 -12.53 6.37 -4.39
CA TRP A 49 -12.29 5.64 -3.15
C TRP A 49 -13.17 4.38 -3.10
N ARG A 50 -12.57 3.29 -2.64
CA ARG A 50 -13.21 1.96 -2.52
C ARG A 50 -12.83 1.31 -1.19
N LEU A 51 -13.75 0.57 -0.58
CA LEU A 51 -13.43 -0.31 0.55
C LEU A 51 -12.86 -1.62 -0.01
N ALA A 52 -11.71 -2.02 0.51
CA ALA A 52 -10.97 -3.18 0.02
C ALA A 52 -10.13 -3.81 1.12
N SER A 53 -9.72 -5.04 0.91
CA SER A 53 -8.89 -5.75 1.88
C SER A 53 -7.78 -6.54 1.21
N ALA A 54 -6.61 -6.65 1.82
CA ALA A 54 -5.55 -7.53 1.33
C ALA A 54 -5.23 -8.63 2.34
N SER A 55 -4.95 -9.84 1.84
CA SER A 55 -4.44 -10.94 2.64
C SER A 55 -2.95 -10.76 2.85
N CYS A 56 -2.55 -10.40 4.07
CA CYS A 56 -1.18 -10.00 4.41
C CYS A 56 -0.44 -11.02 5.27
N GLY A 57 -1.08 -12.14 5.64
CA GLY A 57 -0.56 -13.04 6.67
C GLY A 57 -0.02 -14.38 6.18
N GLY A 58 0.08 -14.61 4.87
CA GLY A 58 0.33 -15.96 4.33
C GLY A 58 -0.66 -16.98 4.92
N HIS A 59 -0.16 -17.93 5.73
CA HIS A 59 -0.99 -18.95 6.41
C HIS A 59 -1.86 -18.45 7.58
N ARG A 60 -1.70 -17.20 8.04
CA ARG A 60 -2.41 -16.67 9.21
C ARG A 60 -3.76 -16.02 8.90
N GLU A 61 -4.13 -15.91 7.61
CA GLU A 61 -5.37 -15.23 7.19
C GLU A 61 -5.48 -13.81 7.77
N ASP A 62 -4.36 -13.11 7.94
CA ASP A 62 -4.39 -11.71 8.39
C ASP A 62 -4.93 -10.84 7.25
N ILE A 63 -6.13 -10.29 7.45
CA ILE A 63 -6.81 -9.42 6.49
C ILE A 63 -6.54 -7.97 6.89
N PHE A 64 -6.07 -7.17 5.93
CA PHE A 64 -5.84 -5.75 6.09
C PHE A 64 -6.94 -4.93 5.38
N PRO A 65 -8.00 -4.50 6.11
CA PRO A 65 -9.06 -3.68 5.54
C PRO A 65 -8.62 -2.21 5.45
N ALA A 66 -8.91 -1.58 4.31
CA ALA A 66 -8.67 -0.15 4.10
C ALA A 66 -9.71 0.46 3.16
N ALA A 67 -9.94 1.77 3.31
CA ALA A 67 -10.44 2.57 2.21
C ALA A 67 -9.24 2.93 1.33
N VAL A 68 -9.30 2.66 0.04
CA VAL A 68 -8.17 2.87 -0.86
C VAL A 68 -8.55 3.66 -2.11
N LEU A 69 -7.58 4.43 -2.59
CA LEU A 69 -7.60 5.17 -3.82
C LEU A 69 -6.42 4.71 -4.66
N GLN A 70 -6.70 4.12 -5.81
CA GLN A 70 -5.65 3.75 -6.76
C GLN A 70 -5.02 5.00 -7.38
N LEU A 71 -3.70 4.99 -7.52
CA LEU A 71 -2.91 6.07 -8.09
C LEU A 71 -2.20 5.62 -9.37
N ASP A 72 -2.03 6.54 -10.32
CA ASP A 72 -1.28 6.26 -11.53
C ASP A 72 0.22 6.44 -11.29
N ILE A 73 0.98 5.35 -11.39
CA ILE A 73 2.43 5.35 -11.20
C ILE A 73 3.09 6.32 -12.19
N CYS A 74 3.89 7.25 -11.66
CA CYS A 74 4.73 8.13 -12.44
C CYS A 74 5.76 7.32 -13.22
N GLN A 75 5.86 7.53 -14.54
CA GLN A 75 6.74 6.75 -15.42
C GLN A 75 8.22 6.84 -15.02
N GLU A 76 8.67 7.98 -14.50
CA GLU A 76 10.04 8.16 -14.01
C GLU A 76 10.35 7.25 -12.80
N MET A 77 9.33 6.90 -12.02
CA MET A 77 9.44 6.04 -10.84
C MET A 77 9.05 4.58 -11.12
N ALA A 78 8.61 4.23 -12.33
CA ALA A 78 8.14 2.89 -12.64
C ALA A 78 9.19 1.80 -12.37
N GLY A 79 10.47 2.09 -12.63
CA GLY A 79 11.57 1.17 -12.33
C GLY A 79 11.78 0.94 -10.83
N VAL A 80 11.63 1.98 -10.01
CA VAL A 80 11.72 1.88 -8.54
C VAL A 80 10.53 1.09 -7.99
N VAL A 81 9.31 1.40 -8.46
CA VAL A 81 8.09 0.70 -8.03
C VAL A 81 8.17 -0.79 -8.38
N ARG A 82 8.62 -1.13 -9.59
CA ARG A 82 8.85 -2.52 -9.97
C ARG A 82 9.94 -3.17 -9.13
N GLY A 83 11.06 -2.48 -8.89
CA GLY A 83 12.13 -2.99 -8.03
C GLY A 83 11.66 -3.30 -6.61
N ILE A 84 10.79 -2.47 -6.03
CA ILE A 84 10.17 -2.72 -4.73
C ILE A 84 9.26 -3.95 -4.81
N ALA A 85 8.37 -4.00 -5.80
CA ALA A 85 7.45 -5.12 -5.98
C ALA A 85 8.17 -6.47 -6.23
N ASP A 86 9.32 -6.44 -6.90
CA ASP A 86 10.17 -7.61 -7.14
C ASP A 86 11.17 -7.86 -6.00
N SER A 87 11.00 -7.19 -4.86
CA SER A 87 11.83 -7.36 -3.66
C SER A 87 13.33 -7.08 -3.85
N ALA A 88 13.72 -6.21 -4.79
CA ALA A 88 15.12 -5.92 -5.14
C ALA A 88 15.99 -5.33 -4.00
N PHE A 89 15.39 -5.04 -2.85
CA PHE A 89 16.07 -4.61 -1.63
C PHE A 89 16.59 -5.77 -0.77
N THR A 90 16.21 -7.02 -1.07
CA THR A 90 16.64 -8.19 -0.30
C THR A 90 16.85 -9.41 -1.20
N ASP A 91 17.76 -10.30 -0.80
CA ASP A 91 17.93 -11.61 -1.42
C ASP A 91 17.04 -12.69 -0.77
N GLU A 92 16.32 -12.33 0.30
CA GLU A 92 15.46 -13.25 1.06
C GLU A 92 14.10 -13.46 0.38
N TYR A 93 13.57 -14.67 0.50
CA TYR A 93 12.24 -14.99 -0.01
C TYR A 93 11.14 -14.45 0.94
N LEU A 94 10.37 -13.47 0.47
CA LEU A 94 9.35 -12.80 1.29
C LEU A 94 8.05 -13.58 1.47
N GLY A 95 7.82 -14.70 0.78
CA GLY A 95 6.55 -15.44 0.88
C GLY A 95 6.25 -16.07 2.24
N TYR A 96 7.17 -15.94 3.21
CA TYR A 96 6.95 -16.29 4.62
C TYR A 96 7.46 -15.20 5.56
N PHE A 97 7.48 -13.93 5.10
CA PHE A 97 8.04 -12.82 5.84
C PHE A 97 7.53 -12.76 7.29
N GLU A 98 6.22 -12.96 7.50
CA GLU A 98 5.58 -12.91 8.81
C GLU A 98 6.04 -14.03 9.75
N SER A 99 6.54 -15.14 9.20
CA SER A 99 7.06 -16.30 9.92
C SER A 99 8.57 -16.23 10.18
N LEU A 100 9.28 -15.26 9.59
CA LEU A 100 10.72 -15.10 9.78
C LEU A 100 11.04 -14.66 11.22
N PRO A 101 12.21 -15.05 11.75
CA PRO A 101 12.74 -14.53 13.01
C PRO A 101 12.75 -12.99 13.02
N GLU A 102 12.49 -12.41 14.19
CA GLU A 102 12.42 -10.95 14.35
C GLU A 102 13.71 -10.24 13.89
N ALA A 103 14.87 -10.86 14.10
CA ALA A 103 16.15 -10.33 13.65
C ALA A 103 16.25 -10.23 12.12
N GLU A 104 15.77 -11.25 11.41
CA GLU A 104 15.75 -11.28 9.93
C GLU A 104 14.75 -10.26 9.39
N ARG A 105 13.53 -10.21 9.95
CA ARG A 105 12.54 -9.19 9.60
C ARG A 105 13.09 -7.79 9.77
N ARG A 106 13.73 -7.49 10.91
CA ARG A 106 14.37 -6.19 11.14
C ARG A 106 15.46 -5.86 10.12
N SER A 107 16.24 -6.86 9.68
CA SER A 107 17.24 -6.66 8.63
C SER A 107 16.59 -6.28 7.31
N ILE A 108 15.56 -7.02 6.88
CA ILE A 108 14.81 -6.76 5.64
C ILE A 108 14.17 -5.36 5.67
N LEU A 109 13.52 -4.98 6.78
CA LEU A 109 12.89 -3.66 6.93
C LEU A 109 13.92 -2.51 6.90
N SER A 110 15.12 -2.74 7.45
CA SER A 110 16.24 -1.81 7.36
C SER A 110 16.73 -1.65 5.92
N ASP A 111 16.85 -2.75 5.18
CA ASP A 111 17.24 -2.74 3.77
C ASP A 111 16.20 -2.06 2.88
N TYR A 112 14.91 -2.36 3.11
CA TYR A 112 13.79 -1.67 2.48
C TYR A 112 13.83 -0.16 2.72
N SER A 113 14.01 0.28 3.98
CA SER A 113 14.10 1.70 4.32
C SER A 113 15.26 2.41 3.63
N ARG A 114 16.42 1.73 3.53
CA ARG A 114 17.59 2.24 2.81
C ARG A 114 17.33 2.33 1.30
N TYR A 115 16.64 1.35 0.73
CA TYR A 115 16.25 1.34 -0.68
C TYR A 115 15.31 2.51 -1.01
N LEU A 116 14.30 2.75 -0.18
CA LEU A 116 13.41 3.91 -0.30
C LEU A 116 14.18 5.22 -0.23
N GLY A 117 15.09 5.36 0.75
CA GLY A 117 15.90 6.56 0.92
C GLY A 117 16.77 6.87 -0.30
N ALA A 118 17.34 5.85 -0.96
CA ALA A 118 18.10 6.01 -2.19
C ALA A 118 17.24 6.52 -3.36
N ALA A 119 15.95 6.20 -3.37
CA ALA A 119 14.97 6.71 -4.33
C ALA A 119 14.34 8.06 -3.93
N GLY A 120 14.75 8.63 -2.78
CA GLY A 120 14.18 9.87 -2.25
C GLY A 120 12.75 9.72 -1.71
N LEU A 121 12.39 8.50 -1.31
CA LEU A 121 11.10 8.14 -0.71
C LEU A 121 11.27 7.95 0.81
N THR A 122 10.17 8.09 1.54
CA THR A 122 10.16 7.90 3.01
C THR A 122 9.14 6.87 3.46
N CYS A 123 9.48 6.17 4.54
CA CYS A 123 8.55 5.36 5.33
C CYS A 123 8.92 5.51 6.81
N SER A 124 7.98 5.98 7.62
CA SER A 124 8.06 6.05 9.07
C SER A 124 8.03 4.67 9.70
N GLU A 125 8.51 4.53 10.93
CA GLU A 125 8.47 3.25 11.66
C GLU A 125 7.03 2.74 11.86
N ASP A 126 6.08 3.66 12.08
CA ASP A 126 4.66 3.34 12.21
C ASP A 126 4.11 2.69 10.93
N ASN A 127 4.38 3.27 9.76
CA ASN A 127 3.97 2.70 8.48
C ASN A 127 4.76 1.44 8.14
N LEU A 128 6.04 1.37 8.51
CA LEU A 128 6.90 0.22 8.27
C LEU A 128 6.41 -1.04 9.02
N SER A 129 5.70 -0.86 10.13
CA SER A 129 5.04 -1.96 10.84
C SER A 129 3.94 -2.66 10.04
N LEU A 130 3.44 -2.01 8.97
CA LEU A 130 2.43 -2.55 8.06
C LEU A 130 3.02 -3.34 6.90
N PHE A 131 4.34 -3.49 6.85
CA PHE A 131 5.02 -4.26 5.82
C PHE A 131 4.61 -5.73 5.91
N SER A 132 4.25 -6.29 4.75
CA SER A 132 3.98 -7.72 4.59
C SER A 132 4.63 -8.26 3.33
N GLN A 133 4.47 -9.55 3.07
CA GLN A 133 4.94 -10.19 1.85
C GLN A 133 4.50 -9.46 0.56
N ASP A 134 3.28 -8.90 0.53
CA ASP A 134 2.65 -8.33 -0.68
C ASP A 134 2.39 -6.83 -0.57
N LEU A 135 2.43 -6.25 0.64
CA LEU A 135 2.24 -4.81 0.89
C LEU A 135 3.53 -4.13 1.31
N TYR A 136 4.01 -3.21 0.46
CA TYR A 136 5.19 -2.39 0.71
C TYR A 136 4.77 -0.97 1.09
N PRO A 137 4.76 -0.61 2.39
CA PRO A 137 4.28 0.67 2.88
C PRO A 137 5.25 1.82 2.59
N LEU A 138 4.70 3.01 2.38
CA LEU A 138 5.39 4.28 2.31
C LEU A 138 4.56 5.36 3.00
N ASP A 139 5.19 6.46 3.40
CA ASP A 139 4.45 7.58 3.98
C ASP A 139 3.58 8.27 2.93
N ALA A 140 2.34 8.56 3.30
CA ALA A 140 1.45 9.41 2.50
C ALA A 140 1.81 10.91 2.65
N THR A 141 3.05 11.27 2.33
CA THR A 141 3.49 12.67 2.31
C THR A 141 3.26 13.29 0.93
N PRO A 142 3.07 14.62 0.84
CA PRO A 142 3.05 15.30 -0.46
C PRO A 142 4.28 15.00 -1.30
N ALA A 143 5.46 14.89 -0.68
CA ALA A 143 6.71 14.57 -1.37
C ALA A 143 6.71 13.18 -2.01
N ASN A 144 6.30 12.13 -1.28
CA ASN A 144 6.19 10.79 -1.84
C ASN A 144 5.10 10.73 -2.92
N LEU A 145 3.96 11.36 -2.66
CA LEU A 145 2.83 11.38 -3.59
C LEU A 145 3.22 12.01 -4.93
N HIS A 146 3.87 13.18 -4.89
CA HIS A 146 4.26 13.93 -6.08
C HIS A 146 5.39 13.25 -6.87
N ARG A 147 6.19 12.39 -6.22
CA ARG A 147 7.20 11.56 -6.89
C ARG A 147 6.57 10.33 -7.55
N LEU A 148 5.72 9.62 -6.81
CA LEU A 148 5.23 8.30 -7.20
C LEU A 148 4.00 8.34 -8.09
N SER A 149 3.17 9.40 -8.00
CA SER A 149 1.92 9.49 -8.74
C SER A 149 1.90 10.65 -9.72
N SER A 150 1.30 10.41 -10.87
CA SER A 150 1.05 11.42 -11.91
C SER A 150 -0.38 12.01 -11.88
N SER A 151 -1.29 11.39 -11.13
CA SER A 151 -2.71 11.75 -11.09
C SER A 151 -3.21 12.16 -9.71
N ALA A 152 -2.38 12.08 -8.68
CA ALA A 152 -2.79 12.38 -7.32
C ALA A 152 -2.90 13.89 -7.07
N SER A 153 -3.95 14.29 -6.38
CA SER A 153 -4.12 15.65 -5.87
C SER A 153 -3.70 15.71 -4.40
N GLU A 154 -2.92 16.73 -4.03
CA GLU A 154 -2.61 17.03 -2.62
C GLU A 154 -3.88 17.25 -1.78
N ALA A 155 -5.00 17.63 -2.40
CA ALA A 155 -6.29 17.79 -1.74
C ALA A 155 -6.80 16.48 -1.12
N GLU A 156 -6.42 15.31 -1.64
CA GLU A 156 -6.80 14.02 -1.03
C GLU A 156 -5.99 13.74 0.25
N LEU A 157 -4.76 14.24 0.36
CA LEU A 157 -3.96 14.13 1.59
C LEU A 157 -4.51 15.05 2.70
N GLU A 158 -4.90 16.28 2.35
CA GLU A 158 -5.38 17.25 3.34
C GLU A 158 -6.74 16.88 3.96
N ARG A 159 -7.56 16.12 3.23
CA ARG A 159 -8.89 15.66 3.65
C ARG A 159 -8.84 14.45 4.59
N CYS A 160 -7.70 13.76 4.65
CA CYS A 160 -7.50 12.55 5.42
C CYS A 160 -6.29 12.72 6.34
N ARG A 161 -6.51 13.40 7.46
CA ARG A 161 -5.42 13.80 8.36
C ARG A 161 -4.83 12.65 9.18
N ASP A 162 -5.57 11.55 9.36
CA ASP A 162 -5.17 10.45 10.24
C ASP A 162 -5.18 9.11 9.51
N GLY A 163 -4.07 8.36 9.63
CA GLY A 163 -3.99 6.97 9.17
C GLY A 163 -3.87 6.77 7.65
N LEU A 164 -3.34 7.76 6.92
CA LEU A 164 -2.98 7.56 5.52
C LEU A 164 -1.61 6.90 5.37
N VAL A 165 -1.54 5.92 4.49
CA VAL A 165 -0.33 5.21 4.08
C VAL A 165 -0.40 4.97 2.57
N MET A 166 0.73 5.02 1.89
CA MET A 166 0.81 4.60 0.49
C MET A 166 1.32 3.16 0.46
N PHE A 167 0.76 2.31 -0.40
CA PHE A 167 1.29 0.98 -0.63
C PHE A 167 1.67 0.80 -2.09
N ILE A 168 2.86 0.24 -2.29
CA ILE A 168 3.18 -0.48 -3.51
C ILE A 168 2.78 -1.93 -3.26
N ILE A 169 2.07 -2.51 -4.22
CA ILE A 169 1.56 -3.87 -4.12
C ILE A 169 2.15 -4.68 -5.27
N GLY A 170 2.71 -5.84 -4.91
CA GLY A 170 3.38 -6.77 -5.81
C GLY A 170 3.01 -8.22 -5.48
N PRO A 171 3.71 -9.21 -6.09
CA PRO A 171 4.84 -9.06 -7.01
C PRO A 171 4.43 -8.40 -8.34
N SER A 172 5.38 -7.81 -9.10
CA SER A 172 5.02 -7.37 -10.46
C SER A 172 4.54 -8.57 -11.27
N ASP A 173 3.56 -8.38 -12.18
CA ASP A 173 3.08 -9.50 -12.99
C ASP A 173 4.30 -10.22 -13.58
N PHE A 174 4.44 -11.49 -13.20
CA PHE A 174 5.51 -12.34 -13.67
C PHE A 174 5.65 -12.15 -15.19
N PRO A 175 6.85 -11.85 -15.74
CA PRO A 175 7.07 -12.12 -17.14
C PRO A 175 7.12 -13.64 -17.30
N GLY A 176 5.98 -14.25 -17.64
CA GLY A 176 5.90 -15.63 -18.11
C GLY A 176 5.00 -15.66 -19.34
N CYS A 177 5.47 -15.87 -20.57
CA CYS A 177 6.73 -16.44 -21.06
C CYS A 177 7.19 -15.73 -22.34
#